data_AF-A0A5J5SQR4-F1
#
_entry.id   AF-A0A5J5SQR4-F1
#
_cell.length_a   1.000
_cell.length_b   1.000
_cell.length_c   1.000
_cell.angle_alpha   90.00
_cell.angle_beta   90.00
_cell.angle_gamma   90.00
#
_symmetry.space_group_name_H-M   'P 1'
#
loop_
_entity.id
_entity.type
_entity.pdbx_description
1 polymer ?
#
loop_
_entity_poly.entity_id
_entity_poly.type
_entity_poly.pdbx_seq_one_letter_code
_entity_poly.pdbx_strand_id
1 'polypeptide(L)'
;GDYSRLTRTITQQRIRALVLAHRDRDRDRKERDFFRLWITRINAVIRGVGISYSYSKLIHNLYKKQFLLNRKIFAQIAISNKNCIYMISNEIKK
;
A
#
# COMPACT_ATOMS: atom_id res chain seq x y z
N GLY A 1 18.93 -17.74 -21.78
CA GLY A 1 17.60 -17.81 -22.40
C GLY A 1 17.63 -17.06 -23.71
N ASP A 2 16.98 -17.58 -24.75
CA ASP A 2 17.11 -17.11 -26.15
C ASP A 2 16.48 -15.75 -26.44
N TYR A 3 15.86 -15.16 -25.42
CA TYR A 3 15.23 -13.85 -25.42
C TYR A 3 16.16 -12.68 -25.73
N SER A 4 17.45 -12.77 -25.40
CA SER A 4 18.45 -11.73 -25.67
C SER A 4 19.30 -11.98 -26.93
N ARG A 5 19.08 -13.09 -27.63
CA ARG A 5 19.93 -13.52 -28.76
C ARG A 5 19.21 -13.43 -30.10
N LEU A 6 17.93 -13.80 -30.17
CA LEU A 6 17.16 -13.75 -31.41
C LEU A 6 16.58 -12.35 -31.65
N THR A 7 16.93 -11.73 -32.78
CA THR A 7 16.46 -10.38 -33.18
C THR A 7 14.93 -10.27 -33.20
N ARG A 8 14.23 -11.27 -33.74
CA ARG A 8 12.75 -11.32 -33.76
C ARG A 8 12.16 -11.29 -32.34
N THR A 9 12.74 -12.09 -31.45
CA THR A 9 12.30 -12.20 -30.05
C THR A 9 12.58 -10.91 -29.29
N ILE A 10 13.74 -10.29 -29.52
CA ILE A 10 14.11 -8.99 -28.94
C ILE A 10 13.11 -7.91 -29.35
N THR A 11 12.76 -7.82 -30.64
CA THR A 11 11.78 -6.84 -31.14
C THR A 11 10.40 -7.06 -30.52
N GLN A 12 9.95 -8.31 -30.43
CA GLN A 12 8.68 -8.63 -29.78
C GLN A 12 8.67 -8.26 -28.30
N GLN A 13 9.78 -8.49 -27.59
CA GLN A 13 9.93 -8.08 -26.20
C GLN A 13 9.92 -6.56 -26.03
N ARG A 14 10.58 -5.82 -26.91
CA ARG A 14 10.57 -4.35 -26.90
C ARG A 14 9.15 -3.80 -27.03
N ILE A 15 8.37 -4.32 -27.98
CA ILE A 15 6.97 -3.90 -28.17
C ILE A 15 6.15 -4.19 -26.91
N ARG A 16 6.29 -5.38 -26.32
CA ARG A 16 5.60 -5.74 -25.06
C ARG A 16 6.03 -4.84 -23.91
N ALA A 17 7.32 -4.57 -23.77
CA ALA A 17 7.86 -3.70 -22.73
C ALA A 17 7.34 -2.26 -22.86
N LEU A 18 7.21 -1.73 -24.09
CA LEU A 18 6.61 -0.42 -24.33
C LEU A 18 5.14 -0.38 -23.89
N VAL A 19 4.34 -1.38 -24.28
CA VAL A 19 2.92 -1.46 -23.87
C VAL A 19 2.80 -1.57 -22.35
N LEU A 20 3.63 -2.39 -21.71
CA LEU A 20 3.67 -2.52 -20.25
C LEU A 20 4.09 -1.22 -19.58
N ALA A 21 5.14 -0.55 -20.06
CA ALA A 21 5.58 0.73 -19.51
C ALA A 21 4.51 1.82 -19.64
N HIS A 22 3.74 1.84 -20.72
CA HIS A 22 2.58 2.74 -20.85
C HIS A 22 1.47 2.38 -19.88
N ARG A 23 1.12 1.09 -19.78
CA ARG A 23 0.09 0.58 -18.88
C ARG A 23 0.45 0.81 -17.41
N ASP A 24 1.69 0.57 -17.01
CA ASP A 24 2.18 0.77 -15.63
C ASP A 24 2.38 2.25 -15.30
N ARG A 25 2.44 3.12 -16.31
CA ARG A 25 2.35 4.57 -16.12
C ARG A 25 0.93 5.06 -15.87
N ASP A 26 -0.11 4.24 -16.11
CA ASP A 26 -1.47 4.59 -15.71
C ASP A 26 -1.47 4.94 -14.22
N ARG A 27 -1.75 6.21 -13.95
CA ARG A 27 -1.78 6.79 -12.60
C ARG A 27 -2.60 5.91 -11.66
N ASP A 28 -3.76 5.45 -12.14
CA ASP A 28 -4.70 4.65 -11.36
C ASP A 28 -4.15 3.29 -10.93
N ARG A 29 -3.25 2.67 -11.71
CA ARG A 29 -2.64 1.39 -11.34
C ARG A 29 -1.59 1.59 -10.27
N LYS A 30 -0.70 2.57 -10.48
CA LYS A 30 0.30 2.94 -9.48
C LYS A 30 -0.34 3.30 -8.15
N GLU A 31 -1.37 4.13 -8.17
CA GLU A 31 -2.10 4.50 -6.96
C GLU A 31 -2.70 3.27 -6.27
N ARG A 32 -3.34 2.37 -7.02
CA ARG A 32 -3.87 1.10 -6.48
C ARG A 32 -2.78 0.23 -5.83
N ASP A 33 -1.63 0.11 -6.46
CA ASP A 33 -0.52 -0.69 -5.94
C ASP A 33 0.08 -0.05 -4.67
N PHE A 34 0.23 1.28 -4.64
CA PHE A 34 0.63 1.99 -3.43
C PHE A 34 -0.41 1.86 -2.32
N PHE A 35 -1.70 1.97 -2.62
CA PHE A 35 -2.76 1.75 -1.64
C PHE A 35 -2.71 0.35 -1.05
N ARG A 36 -2.50 -0.68 -1.89
CA ARG A 36 -2.31 -2.07 -1.42
C ARG A 36 -1.09 -2.19 -0.51
N LEU A 37 0.04 -1.59 -0.89
CA LEU A 37 1.26 -1.57 -0.07
C LEU A 37 1.02 -0.90 1.29
N TRP A 38 0.34 0.25 1.33
CA TRP A 38 0.05 0.96 2.57
C TRP A 38 -0.86 0.15 3.49
N ILE A 39 -1.92 -0.47 2.95
CA ILE A 39 -2.81 -1.35 3.73
C ILE A 39 -2.00 -2.51 4.33
N THR A 40 -1.16 -3.18 3.53
CA THR A 40 -0.32 -4.28 4.00
C THR A 40 0.63 -3.85 5.11
N ARG A 41 1.29 -2.70 4.94
CA ARG A 41 2.20 -2.13 5.96
C ARG A 41 1.49 -1.84 7.27
N ILE A 42 0.34 -1.18 7.22
CA ILE A 42 -0.46 -0.87 8.40
C ILE A 42 -0.95 -2.16 9.07
N ASN A 43 -1.42 -3.13 8.30
CA ASN A 43 -1.90 -4.41 8.82
C ASN A 43 -0.78 -5.19 9.54
N ALA A 44 0.44 -5.17 9.01
CA ALA A 44 1.59 -5.79 9.67
C ALA A 44 1.90 -5.14 11.04
N VAL A 45 1.84 -3.81 11.13
CA VAL A 45 2.09 -3.11 12.41
C VAL A 45 0.99 -3.39 13.41
N ILE A 46 -0.28 -3.32 12.99
CA ILE A 46 -1.43 -3.62 13.86
C ILE A 46 -1.33 -5.04 14.44
N ARG A 47 -0.99 -6.03 13.61
CA ARG A 47 -0.75 -7.41 14.04
C ARG A 47 0.41 -7.51 15.05
N GLY A 48 1.49 -6.77 14.81
CA GLY A 48 2.68 -6.79 15.67
C GLY A 48 2.49 -6.16 17.06
N VAL A 49 1.59 -5.20 17.20
CA VAL A 49 1.33 -4.51 18.49
C VAL A 49 0.26 -5.25 19.33
N GLY A 50 -0.24 -6.40 18.85
CA GLY A 50 -1.25 -7.19 19.59
C GLY A 50 -2.62 -6.51 19.69
N ILE A 51 -2.81 -5.45 18.91
CA ILE A 51 -4.06 -4.71 18.87
C ILE A 51 -5.07 -5.56 18.09
N SER A 52 -6.08 -6.09 18.77
CA SER A 52 -7.11 -7.00 18.21
C SER A 52 -8.03 -6.36 17.15
N TYR A 53 -7.66 -5.22 16.58
CA TYR A 53 -8.43 -4.54 15.54
C TYR A 53 -7.96 -5.01 14.17
N SER A 54 -8.85 -5.59 13.38
CA SER A 54 -8.64 -5.68 11.94
C SER A 54 -8.51 -4.27 11.35
N TYR A 55 -7.65 -4.07 10.35
CA TYR A 55 -7.44 -2.78 9.65
C TYR A 55 -8.78 -2.09 9.32
N SER A 56 -9.76 -2.84 8.81
CA SER A 56 -11.08 -2.32 8.47
C SER A 56 -11.83 -1.69 9.65
N LYS A 57 -11.70 -2.26 10.86
CA LYS A 57 -12.36 -1.74 12.07
C LYS A 57 -11.68 -0.44 12.54
N LEU A 58 -10.36 -0.37 12.45
CA LEU A 58 -9.61 0.85 12.75
C LEU A 58 -9.97 1.99 11.79
N ILE A 59 -10.01 1.71 10.48
CA ILE A 59 -10.44 2.69 9.48
C ILE A 59 -11.90 3.11 9.69
N HIS A 60 -12.81 2.17 9.96
CA HIS A 60 -14.21 2.49 10.25
C HIS A 60 -14.35 3.46 11.43
N ASN A 61 -13.61 3.20 12.51
CA ASN A 61 -13.67 4.04 13.69
C ASN A 61 -12.99 5.42 13.45
N LEU A 62 -11.91 5.47 12.66
CA LEU A 62 -11.30 6.74 12.22
C LEU A 62 -12.29 7.58 11.40
N TYR A 63 -13.05 6.96 10.50
CA TYR A 63 -14.11 7.64 9.74
C TYR A 63 -15.22 8.14 10.65
N LYS A 64 -15.66 7.33 11.63
CA LYS A 64 -16.66 7.75 12.62
C LYS A 64 -16.22 8.96 13.44
N LYS A 65 -14.94 9.02 13.82
CA LYS A 65 -14.34 10.18 14.51
C LYS A 65 -13.92 11.32 13.57
N GLN A 66 -14.31 11.26 12.29
CA GLN A 66 -14.01 12.27 11.26
C GLN A 66 -12.50 12.54 11.07
N PHE A 67 -11.64 11.58 11.42
CA PHE A 67 -10.21 11.72 11.29
C PHE A 67 -9.80 11.37 9.84
N LEU A 68 -9.83 12.37 8.97
CA LEU A 68 -9.46 12.26 7.56
C LEU A 68 -7.94 12.24 7.39
N LEU A 69 -7.29 11.12 7.72
CA LEU A 69 -5.87 10.94 7.48
C LEU A 69 -5.59 10.37 6.08
N ASN A 70 -4.61 10.96 5.40
CA ASN A 70 -4.08 10.37 4.17
C ASN A 70 -3.37 9.04 4.50
N ARG A 71 -3.76 7.96 3.80
CA ARG A 71 -3.22 6.62 4.01
C ARG A 71 -1.71 6.52 3.78
N LYS A 72 -1.15 7.36 2.90
CA LYS A 72 0.31 7.48 2.69
C LYS A 72 1.01 7.85 3.98
N ILE A 73 0.55 8.94 4.60
CA ILE A 73 1.13 9.51 5.82
C ILE A 73 0.88 8.53 6.97
N PHE A 74 -0.32 7.96 7.05
CA PHE A 74 -0.66 7.00 8.09
C PHE A 74 0.25 5.75 8.04
N ALA A 75 0.49 5.19 6.86
CA ALA A 75 1.43 4.06 6.71
C ALA A 75 2.87 4.43 7.06
N GLN A 76 3.28 5.67 6.83
CA GLN A 76 4.62 6.14 7.20
C GLN A 76 4.77 6.33 8.71
N ILE A 77 3.75 6.88 9.37
CA ILE A 77 3.68 6.98 10.84
C ILE A 77 3.70 5.58 11.47
N ALA A 78 2.93 4.64 10.90
CA ALA A 78 2.87 3.26 11.34
C ALA A 78 4.25 2.58 11.40
N ILE A 79 5.08 2.82 10.38
CA ILE A 79 6.42 2.24 10.27
C ILE A 79 7.40 2.97 11.18
N SER A 80 7.34 4.31 11.20
CA SER A 80 8.27 5.16 11.94
C SER A 80 8.14 4.98 13.45
N ASN A 81 6.90 4.87 13.96
CA ASN A 81 6.64 4.71 15.39
C ASN A 81 5.48 3.75 15.64
N LYS A 82 5.84 2.50 16.01
CA LYS A 82 4.87 1.44 16.31
C LYS A 82 3.95 1.79 17.49
N ASN A 83 4.43 2.56 18.48
CA ASN A 83 3.65 2.97 19.64
C ASN A 83 2.58 4.02 19.29
N CYS A 84 2.79 4.80 18.21
CA CYS A 84 1.82 5.81 17.79
C CYS A 84 0.46 5.19 17.40
N ILE A 85 0.47 4.04 16.71
CA ILE A 85 -0.76 3.32 16.37
C ILE A 85 -1.50 2.85 17.63
N TYR A 86 -0.77 2.43 18.67
CA TYR A 86 -1.37 2.03 19.94
C TYR A 86 -2.08 3.20 20.62
N MET A 87 -1.43 4.37 20.68
CA MET A 87 -2.03 5.57 21.27
C MET A 87 -3.29 6.01 20.50
N ILE A 88 -3.20 6.10 19.17
CA ILE A 88 -4.34 6.44 18.31
C ILE A 88 -5.47 5.44 18.53
N SER A 89 -5.16 4.14 18.60
CA SER A 89 -6.16 3.11 18.82
C SER A 89 -6.87 3.27 20.18
N ASN A 90 -6.16 3.66 21.23
CA ASN A 90 -6.77 3.87 22.55
C ASN A 90 -7.64 5.13 22.58
N GLU A 91 -7.21 6.20 21.92
CA GLU A 91 -7.99 7.44 21.80
C GLU A 91 -9.28 7.25 20.99
N ILE A 92 -9.27 6.31 20.05
CA ILE A 92 -10.47 5.95 19.27
C ILE A 92 -11.44 5.08 20.08
N LYS A 93 -10.96 4.27 21.04
CA LYS A 93 -11.82 3.46 21.92
C LYS A 93 -12.57 4.29 22.96
N LYS A 94 -11.92 5.33 23.48
CA LYS A 94 -12.58 6.32 24.34
C LYS A 94 -13.70 7.01 23.59
#